data_AF-A0A090TV94-F1
#
_entry.id   AF-A0A090TV94-F1
#
_cell.length_a   1.000
_cell.length_b   1.000
_cell.length_c   1.000
_cell.angle_alpha   90.00
_cell.angle_beta   90.00
_cell.angle_gamma   90.00
#
_symmetry.space_group_name_H-M   'P 1'
#
loop_
_entity.id
_entity.type
_entity.pdbx_description
1 polymer ?
#
loop_
_entity_poly.entity_id
_entity_poly.type
_entity_poly.pdbx_seq_one_letter_code
_entity_poly.pdbx_strand_id
1 'polypeptide(L)'
;MRGCFGGCSFCSITEHEGRIIQNRSQESIIGELEEIRDKVPGFTGTISDLGGPTANMYRLGCSDPKAEANCRRPSCVFPGICNKLNTDHKHTIDLYRAARKVDGVKKVMIASGVRYDLAIESPEYVRELVTHHVGGYLKIAPEHTEKGPLDLMMKPGMGTYDRFKEMFEKYSAEAGKKQYLIPYFISAHPGTEDEDMLNLALWLKKNNFECDQVQNFYPSPMCNATSMYYSETNPLKRVKYKKREDLPVAKGERQRRLHKALLRYHDPDNWPLIREALISMGKQYLIGDKPSCLVPAEDIDSRTPAQRRKSGRHGANRFATKHTKGQPDIRTDGQRRKKPGQRPAGGQNQGHGTQGNSQGSGKRDNGKQGNGKPNSKPNGQQRPGGKPAGKPNGKGAPKRRARA
;
A
#
# COMPACT_ATOMS: atom_id res chain seq x y z
N MET A 1 -18.69 -10.56 7.22
CA MET A 1 -19.29 -9.29 7.74
C MET A 1 -18.92 -8.13 6.82
N ARG A 2 -19.52 -6.94 7.00
CA ARG A 2 -19.09 -5.67 6.37
C ARG A 2 -18.95 -4.55 7.41
N GLY A 3 -18.21 -3.50 7.08
CA GLY A 3 -17.93 -2.35 7.92
C GLY A 3 -16.73 -2.55 8.84
N CYS A 4 -16.16 -1.45 9.34
CA CYS A 4 -15.06 -1.46 10.30
C CYS A 4 -15.04 -0.18 11.15
N PHE A 5 -15.15 -0.30 12.48
CA PHE A 5 -14.97 0.81 13.44
C PHE A 5 -13.50 1.11 13.78
N GLY A 6 -12.57 0.46 13.08
CA GLY A 6 -11.13 0.59 13.28
C GLY A 6 -10.59 1.99 13.01
N GLY A 7 -11.11 2.68 11.99
CA GLY A 7 -10.80 4.09 11.69
C GLY A 7 -9.35 4.36 11.27
N CYS A 8 -8.62 3.37 10.74
CA CYS A 8 -7.25 3.55 10.27
C CYS A 8 -7.21 4.58 9.12
N SER A 9 -6.42 5.65 9.22
CA SER A 9 -6.57 6.82 8.34
C SER A 9 -6.28 6.55 6.85
N PHE A 10 -5.50 5.51 6.55
CA PHE A 10 -5.15 5.06 5.20
C PHE A 10 -6.16 4.07 4.59
N CYS A 11 -7.18 3.64 5.35
CA CYS A 11 -8.15 2.64 4.94
C CYS A 11 -9.53 3.25 4.69
N SER A 12 -10.12 2.98 3.51
CA SER A 12 -11.40 3.56 3.10
C SER A 12 -12.63 2.78 3.58
N ILE A 13 -12.46 1.62 4.22
CA ILE A 13 -13.56 0.71 4.61
C ILE A 13 -14.61 1.43 5.48
N THR A 14 -14.17 2.23 6.44
CA THR A 14 -15.06 3.00 7.32
C THR A 14 -15.93 4.00 6.55
N GLU A 15 -15.50 4.48 5.38
CA GLU A 15 -16.20 5.47 4.56
C GLU A 15 -17.10 4.83 3.47
N HIS A 16 -16.80 3.62 2.98
CA HIS A 16 -17.60 2.95 1.92
C HIS A 16 -18.45 1.76 2.39
N GLU A 17 -18.05 1.07 3.46
CA GLU A 17 -18.89 0.05 4.13
C GLU A 17 -19.50 0.56 5.45
N GLY A 18 -19.01 1.70 5.97
CA GLY A 18 -19.45 2.29 7.22
C GLY A 18 -18.70 1.78 8.46
N ARG A 19 -18.89 2.48 9.59
CA ARG A 19 -18.27 2.11 10.88
C ARG A 19 -19.03 1.03 11.65
N ILE A 20 -20.33 0.86 11.40
CA ILE A 20 -21.22 -0.05 12.16
C ILE A 20 -21.19 -1.42 11.48
N ILE A 21 -20.77 -2.46 12.21
CA ILE A 21 -20.56 -3.79 11.63
C ILE A 21 -21.88 -4.40 11.17
N GLN A 22 -22.00 -4.67 9.86
CA GLN A 22 -23.12 -5.39 9.28
C GLN A 22 -22.83 -6.90 9.29
N ASN A 23 -23.71 -7.64 9.96
CA ASN A 23 -23.51 -9.05 10.30
C ASN A 23 -24.55 -9.93 9.61
N ARG A 24 -24.12 -11.03 8.98
CA ARG A 24 -25.01 -12.15 8.63
C ARG A 24 -25.47 -12.87 9.90
N SER A 25 -26.50 -13.69 9.80
CA SER A 25 -26.81 -14.68 10.84
C SER A 25 -25.75 -15.80 10.80
N GLN A 26 -25.61 -16.59 11.88
CA GLN A 26 -24.65 -17.69 11.90
C GLN A 26 -25.07 -18.79 10.92
N GLU A 27 -26.38 -19.08 10.89
CA GLU A 27 -27.05 -20.05 10.03
C GLU A 27 -26.83 -19.71 8.54
N SER A 28 -26.96 -18.42 8.19
CA SER A 28 -26.66 -17.90 6.85
C SER A 28 -25.20 -18.09 6.42
N ILE A 29 -24.25 -18.13 7.37
CA ILE A 29 -22.83 -18.40 7.07
C ILE A 29 -22.58 -19.90 6.97
N ILE A 30 -23.15 -20.71 7.89
CA ILE A 30 -23.01 -22.17 7.87
C ILE A 30 -23.59 -22.77 6.58
N GLY A 31 -24.79 -22.36 6.16
CA GLY A 31 -25.39 -22.83 4.91
C GLY A 31 -24.56 -22.47 3.67
N GLU A 32 -23.80 -21.37 3.69
CA GLU A 32 -22.86 -21.03 2.62
C GLU A 32 -21.63 -21.95 2.59
N LEU A 33 -21.18 -22.45 3.73
CA LEU A 33 -20.11 -23.46 3.78
C LEU A 33 -20.59 -24.82 3.26
N GLU A 34 -21.84 -25.17 3.53
CA GLU A 34 -22.52 -26.36 2.99
C GLU A 34 -22.71 -26.23 1.47
N GLU A 35 -23.19 -25.08 0.97
CA GLU A 35 -23.25 -24.83 -0.46
C GLU A 35 -21.88 -24.86 -1.16
N ILE A 36 -20.83 -24.33 -0.53
CA ILE A 36 -19.46 -24.42 -1.06
C ILE A 36 -19.01 -25.88 -1.15
N ARG A 37 -19.27 -26.68 -0.12
CA ARG A 37 -18.96 -28.12 -0.11
C ARG A 37 -19.67 -28.87 -1.23
N ASP A 38 -20.97 -28.63 -1.40
CA ASP A 38 -21.83 -29.42 -2.28
C ASP A 38 -21.77 -28.98 -3.76
N LYS A 39 -21.46 -27.70 -4.01
CA LYS A 39 -21.54 -27.11 -5.36
C LYS A 39 -20.19 -26.84 -6.02
N VAL A 40 -19.06 -26.82 -5.29
CA VAL A 40 -17.74 -26.54 -5.87
C VAL A 40 -17.04 -27.85 -6.31
N PRO A 41 -16.81 -28.07 -7.63
CA PRO A 41 -16.15 -29.28 -8.10
C PRO A 41 -14.72 -29.40 -7.54
N GLY A 42 -14.40 -30.56 -6.98
CA GLY A 42 -13.07 -30.81 -6.40
C GLY A 42 -12.84 -30.13 -5.05
N PHE A 43 -13.88 -29.71 -4.32
CA PHE A 43 -13.73 -29.16 -2.97
C PHE A 43 -12.94 -30.11 -2.05
N THR A 44 -11.82 -29.63 -1.52
CA THR A 44 -10.87 -30.47 -0.76
C THR A 44 -11.25 -30.66 0.71
N GLY A 45 -12.26 -29.92 1.20
CA GLY A 45 -12.57 -29.78 2.62
C GLY A 45 -11.91 -28.56 3.30
N THR A 46 -11.26 -27.67 2.56
CA THR A 46 -10.60 -26.47 3.11
C THR A 46 -11.32 -25.18 2.71
N ILE A 47 -11.83 -24.45 3.70
CA ILE A 47 -12.28 -23.07 3.55
C ILE A 47 -11.04 -22.16 3.73
N SER A 48 -10.75 -21.33 2.72
CA SER A 48 -9.52 -20.54 2.63
C SER A 48 -9.50 -19.28 3.49
N ASP A 49 -10.66 -18.73 3.83
CA ASP A 49 -10.85 -17.64 4.80
C ASP A 49 -12.29 -17.62 5.32
N LEU A 50 -12.49 -17.28 6.61
CA LEU A 50 -13.81 -17.08 7.22
C LEU A 50 -13.86 -15.71 7.94
N GLY A 51 -13.86 -14.62 7.18
CA GLY A 51 -13.72 -13.27 7.72
C GLY A 51 -14.52 -12.17 6.99
N GLY A 52 -13.77 -11.24 6.38
CA GLY A 52 -14.28 -9.97 5.85
C GLY A 52 -13.29 -8.83 6.11
N PRO A 53 -13.77 -7.57 6.25
CA PRO A 53 -12.90 -6.41 6.51
C PRO A 53 -11.96 -6.53 7.71
N THR A 54 -12.33 -7.35 8.69
CA THR A 54 -11.54 -7.72 9.87
C THR A 54 -12.10 -9.03 10.41
N ALA A 55 -11.25 -10.01 10.69
CA ALA A 55 -11.69 -11.36 11.08
C ALA A 55 -12.36 -11.43 12.46
N ASN A 56 -11.98 -10.54 13.38
CA ASN A 56 -12.37 -10.55 14.80
C ASN A 56 -13.31 -9.40 15.21
N MET A 57 -14.21 -8.99 14.31
CA MET A 57 -15.24 -7.97 14.55
C MET A 57 -16.68 -8.48 14.42
N TYR A 58 -16.90 -9.78 14.16
CA TYR A 58 -18.24 -10.33 14.01
C TYR A 58 -19.06 -10.16 15.30
N ARG A 59 -20.22 -9.51 15.17
CA ARG A 59 -21.13 -9.07 16.25
C ARG A 59 -20.57 -8.04 17.25
N LEU A 60 -19.36 -7.49 17.04
CA LEU A 60 -18.86 -6.37 17.84
C LEU A 60 -19.52 -5.04 17.42
N GLY A 61 -19.72 -4.13 18.37
CA GLY A 61 -20.41 -2.85 18.16
C GLY A 61 -20.49 -2.01 19.44
N CYS A 62 -21.16 -0.86 19.40
CA CYS A 62 -21.36 -0.04 20.60
C CYS A 62 -22.36 -0.70 21.56
N SER A 63 -22.04 -0.78 22.85
CA SER A 63 -22.94 -1.30 23.89
C SER A 63 -24.03 -0.31 24.32
N ASP A 64 -23.97 0.93 23.82
CA ASP A 64 -24.93 2.01 24.10
C ASP A 64 -25.45 2.62 22.79
N PRO A 65 -26.68 2.31 22.35
CA PRO A 65 -27.28 2.86 21.13
C PRO A 65 -27.47 4.39 21.15
N LYS A 66 -27.68 4.99 22.33
CA LYS A 66 -27.82 6.45 22.47
C LYS A 66 -26.48 7.14 22.26
N ALA A 67 -25.39 6.53 22.74
CA ALA A 67 -24.04 6.97 22.43
C ALA A 67 -23.68 6.72 20.96
N GLU A 68 -24.04 5.58 20.36
CA GLU A 68 -23.67 5.25 18.98
C GLU A 68 -24.23 6.24 17.95
N ALA A 69 -25.52 6.59 18.06
CA ALA A 69 -26.17 7.57 17.19
C ALA A 69 -25.52 8.96 17.27
N ASN A 70 -25.07 9.36 18.46
CA ASN A 70 -24.47 10.67 18.71
C ASN A 70 -22.93 10.69 18.57
N CYS A 71 -22.27 9.54 18.55
CA CYS A 71 -20.82 9.44 18.51
C CYS A 71 -20.25 10.05 17.22
N ARG A 72 -19.22 10.90 17.36
CA ARG A 72 -18.44 11.50 16.26
C ARG A 72 -16.93 11.18 16.35
N ARG A 73 -16.52 10.19 17.16
CA ARG A 73 -15.15 9.65 17.11
C ARG A 73 -14.90 9.02 15.73
N PRO A 74 -13.73 9.24 15.11
CA PRO A 74 -13.35 8.58 13.85
C PRO A 74 -12.88 7.13 14.05
N SER A 75 -12.53 6.73 15.28
CA SER A 75 -12.20 5.35 15.65
C SER A 75 -12.73 5.00 17.05
N CYS A 76 -13.19 3.75 17.21
CA CYS A 76 -13.56 3.19 18.51
C CYS A 76 -12.38 2.52 19.25
N VAL A 77 -11.19 2.47 18.64
CA VAL A 77 -10.02 1.72 19.14
C VAL A 77 -8.73 2.56 19.22
N PHE A 78 -8.74 3.78 18.68
CA PHE A 78 -7.66 4.76 18.81
C PHE A 78 -8.15 6.02 19.57
N PRO A 79 -7.33 6.67 20.43
CA PRO A 79 -5.98 6.27 20.86
C PRO A 79 -5.97 5.06 21.81
N GLY A 80 -7.15 4.62 22.25
CA GLY A 80 -7.38 3.35 22.91
C GLY A 80 -8.84 2.92 22.76
N ILE A 81 -9.12 1.69 23.20
CA ILE A 81 -10.45 1.06 23.14
C ILE A 81 -11.48 1.95 23.85
N CYS A 82 -12.61 2.17 23.19
CA CYS A 82 -13.73 2.91 23.77
C CYS A 82 -14.40 2.07 24.86
N ASN A 83 -14.61 2.65 26.05
CA ASN A 83 -15.33 2.00 27.16
C ASN A 83 -16.82 1.69 26.87
N LYS A 84 -17.34 2.11 25.71
CA LYS A 84 -18.68 1.77 25.18
C LYS A 84 -18.62 0.82 23.97
N LEU A 85 -17.46 0.26 23.63
CA LEU A 85 -17.33 -0.77 22.61
C LEU A 85 -17.46 -2.14 23.28
N ASN A 86 -18.29 -3.03 22.73
CA ASN A 86 -18.23 -4.45 23.10
C ASN A 86 -16.99 -5.09 22.46
N THR A 87 -16.17 -5.75 23.29
CA THR A 87 -14.97 -6.49 22.89
C THR A 87 -15.12 -8.01 23.06
N ASP A 88 -16.30 -8.51 23.46
CA ASP A 88 -16.54 -9.95 23.63
C ASP A 88 -16.56 -10.70 22.28
N HIS A 89 -15.48 -11.44 22.01
CA HIS A 89 -15.33 -12.28 20.83
C HIS A 89 -16.19 -13.55 20.83
N LYS A 90 -16.99 -13.86 21.86
CA LYS A 90 -17.74 -15.13 21.98
C LYS A 90 -18.48 -15.50 20.68
N HIS A 91 -19.22 -14.57 20.08
CA HIS A 91 -19.93 -14.83 18.82
C HIS A 91 -19.02 -15.19 17.63
N THR A 92 -17.78 -14.70 17.60
CA THR A 92 -16.78 -15.10 16.60
C THR A 92 -16.28 -16.52 16.88
N ILE A 93 -16.03 -16.83 18.15
CA ILE A 93 -15.59 -18.16 18.61
C ILE A 93 -16.67 -19.22 18.36
N ASP A 94 -17.93 -18.92 18.69
CA ASP A 94 -19.09 -19.79 18.42
C ASP A 94 -19.22 -20.10 16.92
N LEU A 95 -19.11 -19.08 16.07
CA LEU A 95 -19.15 -19.21 14.60
C LEU A 95 -17.99 -20.07 14.08
N TYR A 96 -16.76 -19.85 14.55
CA TYR A 96 -15.59 -20.64 14.18
C TYR A 96 -15.75 -22.11 14.57
N ARG A 97 -16.24 -22.38 15.79
CA ARG A 97 -16.53 -23.73 16.30
C ARG A 97 -17.69 -24.41 15.55
N ALA A 98 -18.68 -23.66 15.08
CA ALA A 98 -19.76 -24.17 14.25
C ALA A 98 -19.26 -24.50 12.83
N ALA A 99 -18.50 -23.61 12.21
CA ALA A 99 -17.93 -23.81 10.87
C ALA A 99 -17.00 -25.04 10.79
N ARG A 100 -16.28 -25.34 11.88
CA ARG A 100 -15.46 -26.56 12.03
C ARG A 100 -16.26 -27.86 12.22
N LYS A 101 -17.57 -27.80 12.43
CA LYS A 101 -18.47 -28.96 12.63
C LYS A 101 -19.33 -29.29 11.40
N VAL A 102 -19.24 -28.48 10.34
CA VAL A 102 -19.92 -28.75 9.07
C VAL A 102 -19.29 -30.00 8.46
N ASP A 103 -20.08 -31.04 8.21
CA ASP A 103 -19.56 -32.27 7.61
C ASP A 103 -18.93 -31.99 6.24
N GLY A 104 -17.87 -32.72 5.90
CA GLY A 104 -17.00 -32.47 4.76
C GLY A 104 -16.00 -31.30 4.92
N VAL A 105 -16.21 -30.37 5.85
CA VAL A 105 -15.26 -29.26 6.13
C VAL A 105 -14.18 -29.72 7.10
N LYS A 106 -13.02 -30.08 6.56
CA LYS A 106 -11.83 -30.55 7.28
C LYS A 106 -11.05 -29.42 7.94
N LYS A 107 -11.07 -28.21 7.34
CA LYS A 107 -10.32 -27.06 7.85
C LYS A 107 -10.96 -25.73 7.47
N VAL A 108 -10.97 -24.80 8.41
CA VAL A 108 -11.37 -23.40 8.22
C VAL A 108 -10.18 -22.51 8.54
N MET A 109 -9.63 -21.83 7.54
CA MET A 109 -8.51 -20.91 7.71
C MET A 109 -8.99 -19.50 8.04
N ILE A 110 -8.12 -18.69 8.66
CA ILE A 110 -8.28 -17.23 8.74
C ILE A 110 -7.07 -16.58 8.07
N ALA A 111 -7.34 -15.90 6.95
CA ALA A 111 -6.40 -15.11 6.16
C ALA A 111 -6.77 -13.62 6.13
N SER A 112 -8.02 -13.27 6.47
CA SER A 112 -8.48 -11.92 6.80
C SER A 112 -7.64 -11.29 7.93
N GLY A 113 -7.46 -9.97 7.88
CA GLY A 113 -6.70 -9.24 8.89
C GLY A 113 -7.33 -9.30 10.28
N VAL A 114 -6.53 -9.57 11.30
CA VAL A 114 -6.93 -9.55 12.72
C VAL A 114 -6.53 -8.21 13.35
N ARG A 115 -7.44 -7.59 14.12
CA ARG A 115 -7.11 -6.47 14.99
C ARG A 115 -6.54 -7.02 16.30
N TYR A 116 -5.21 -7.13 16.37
CA TYR A 116 -4.46 -7.59 17.53
C TYR A 116 -4.82 -6.83 18.82
N ASP A 117 -5.07 -5.52 18.68
CA ASP A 117 -5.50 -4.61 19.73
C ASP A 117 -6.89 -4.89 20.30
N LEU A 118 -7.74 -5.64 19.59
CA LEU A 118 -8.97 -6.23 20.14
C LEU A 118 -8.72 -7.66 20.62
N ALA A 119 -7.89 -8.43 19.91
CA ALA A 119 -7.66 -9.84 20.19
C ALA A 119 -7.00 -10.07 21.57
N ILE A 120 -6.14 -9.17 22.03
CA ILE A 120 -5.54 -9.24 23.38
C ILE A 120 -6.56 -9.17 24.52
N GLU A 121 -7.75 -8.61 24.28
CA GLU A 121 -8.83 -8.54 25.28
C GLU A 121 -9.62 -9.87 25.39
N SER A 122 -9.37 -10.83 24.49
CA SER A 122 -9.98 -12.17 24.53
C SER A 122 -8.93 -13.27 24.31
N PRO A 123 -8.28 -13.76 25.39
CA PRO A 123 -7.34 -14.88 25.32
C PRO A 123 -7.97 -16.17 24.76
N GLU A 124 -9.28 -16.39 24.97
CA GLU A 124 -10.00 -17.52 24.35
C GLU A 124 -10.04 -17.40 22.82
N TYR A 125 -10.28 -16.20 22.28
CA TYR A 125 -10.26 -15.96 20.83
C TYR A 125 -8.88 -16.24 20.23
N VAL A 126 -7.80 -15.75 20.86
CA VAL A 126 -6.44 -16.01 20.37
C VAL A 126 -6.11 -17.50 20.44
N ARG A 127 -6.53 -18.20 21.49
CA ARG A 127 -6.36 -19.65 21.62
C ARG A 127 -7.09 -20.42 20.51
N GLU A 128 -8.38 -20.15 20.28
CA GLU A 128 -9.15 -20.77 19.18
C GLU A 128 -8.48 -20.50 17.81
N LEU A 129 -8.17 -19.24 17.52
CA LEU A 129 -7.53 -18.78 16.28
C LEU A 129 -6.22 -19.54 16.01
N VAL A 130 -5.31 -19.57 16.99
CA VAL A 130 -3.98 -20.17 16.85
C VAL A 130 -4.05 -21.69 16.80
N THR A 131 -4.84 -22.33 17.68
CA THR A 131 -4.98 -23.79 17.75
C THR A 131 -5.65 -24.38 16.51
N HIS A 132 -6.60 -23.69 15.87
CA HIS A 132 -7.39 -24.29 14.78
C HIS A 132 -7.32 -23.60 13.42
N HIS A 133 -7.22 -22.27 13.37
CA HIS A 133 -7.45 -21.49 12.15
C HIS A 133 -6.18 -20.93 11.50
N VAL A 134 -5.11 -20.73 12.28
CA VAL A 134 -3.78 -20.41 11.75
C VAL A 134 -3.08 -21.68 11.25
N GLY A 135 -2.50 -21.59 10.06
CA GLY A 135 -1.61 -22.60 9.46
C GLY A 135 -0.23 -22.52 10.10
N GLY A 136 0.77 -22.10 9.32
CA GLY A 136 2.08 -21.68 9.84
C GLY A 136 2.19 -20.16 10.08
N TYR A 137 1.53 -19.34 9.25
CA TYR A 137 1.67 -17.88 9.30
C TYR A 137 0.35 -17.19 9.64
N LEU A 138 0.39 -16.22 10.56
CA LEU A 138 -0.67 -15.25 10.78
C LEU A 138 -0.19 -13.87 10.30
N LYS A 139 -0.93 -13.27 9.36
CA LYS A 139 -0.68 -11.89 8.93
C LYS A 139 -1.22 -10.92 9.97
N ILE A 140 -0.37 -10.04 10.47
CA ILE A 140 -0.75 -9.00 11.42
C ILE A 140 -0.14 -7.67 10.99
N ALA A 141 -0.86 -6.56 11.16
CA ALA A 141 -0.47 -5.29 10.56
C ALA A 141 -0.19 -4.24 11.66
N PRO A 142 1.04 -4.10 12.17
CA PRO A 142 1.43 -2.94 12.97
C PRO A 142 1.47 -1.64 12.15
N GLU A 143 1.65 -1.72 10.83
CA GLU A 143 1.80 -0.63 9.84
C GLU A 143 3.09 0.20 9.97
N HIS A 144 3.52 0.52 11.20
CA HIS A 144 4.80 1.18 11.52
C HIS A 144 5.24 0.81 12.94
N THR A 145 6.46 1.19 13.33
CA THR A 145 6.95 1.10 14.73
C THR A 145 6.85 2.42 15.51
N GLU A 146 6.79 3.55 14.81
CA GLU A 146 7.12 4.87 15.35
C GLU A 146 5.85 5.68 15.67
N LYS A 147 5.88 6.43 16.78
CA LYS A 147 4.67 7.09 17.30
C LYS A 147 4.09 8.15 16.36
N GLY A 148 4.94 8.92 15.65
CA GLY A 148 4.50 9.97 14.72
C GLY A 148 3.62 9.40 13.59
N PRO A 149 4.14 8.48 12.77
CA PRO A 149 3.36 7.73 11.79
C PRO A 149 2.15 7.01 12.40
N LEU A 150 2.31 6.30 13.52
CA LEU A 150 1.20 5.53 14.13
C LEU A 150 0.04 6.40 14.62
N ASP A 151 0.30 7.57 15.21
CA ASP A 151 -0.74 8.52 15.61
C ASP A 151 -1.54 9.01 14.39
N LEU A 152 -0.87 9.25 13.27
CA LEU A 152 -1.47 9.73 12.01
C LEU A 152 -2.17 8.61 11.24
N MET A 153 -1.67 7.38 11.33
CA MET A 153 -2.35 6.15 10.87
C MET A 153 -3.56 5.79 11.74
N MET A 154 -3.67 6.35 12.95
CA MET A 154 -4.63 6.00 14.00
C MET A 154 -4.50 4.54 14.47
N LYS A 155 -3.26 4.13 14.73
CA LYS A 155 -2.85 2.78 15.17
C LYS A 155 -2.21 2.84 16.57
N PRO A 156 -2.34 1.79 17.40
CA PRO A 156 -1.67 1.72 18.70
C PRO A 156 -0.18 1.44 18.54
N GLY A 157 0.61 1.89 19.52
CA GLY A 157 2.07 1.65 19.60
C GLY A 157 2.46 0.18 19.74
N MET A 158 3.75 -0.11 19.49
CA MET A 158 4.29 -1.48 19.43
C MET A 158 4.05 -2.33 20.68
N GLY A 159 3.97 -1.75 21.89
CA GLY A 159 3.64 -2.50 23.11
C GLY A 159 2.26 -3.19 23.11
N THR A 160 1.39 -2.92 22.13
CA THR A 160 0.17 -3.72 21.90
C THR A 160 0.37 -4.83 20.87
N TYR A 161 1.33 -4.70 19.93
CA TYR A 161 1.82 -5.79 19.11
C TYR A 161 2.64 -6.79 19.93
N ASP A 162 3.52 -6.32 20.83
CA ASP A 162 4.39 -7.17 21.63
C ASP A 162 3.59 -8.10 22.57
N ARG A 163 2.60 -7.56 23.30
CA ARG A 163 1.65 -8.36 24.11
C ARG A 163 0.83 -9.36 23.29
N PHE A 164 0.50 -9.03 22.03
CA PHE A 164 -0.17 -9.97 21.13
C PHE A 164 0.78 -11.08 20.66
N LYS A 165 2.05 -10.75 20.38
CA LYS A 165 3.10 -11.72 20.05
C LYS A 165 3.33 -12.71 21.19
N GLU A 166 3.47 -12.23 22.44
CA GLU A 166 3.60 -13.08 23.63
C GLU A 166 2.44 -14.08 23.75
N MET A 167 1.19 -13.60 23.57
CA MET A 167 -0.01 -14.43 23.63
C MET A 167 -0.10 -15.43 22.46
N PHE A 168 0.30 -15.02 21.26
CA PHE A 168 0.35 -15.87 20.07
C PHE A 168 1.41 -16.97 20.21
N GLU A 169 2.62 -16.64 20.66
CA GLU A 169 3.72 -17.59 20.86
C GLU A 169 3.36 -18.61 21.95
N LYS A 170 2.77 -18.16 23.07
CA LYS A 170 2.22 -19.03 24.12
C LYS A 170 1.22 -20.04 23.56
N TYR A 171 0.18 -19.58 22.87
CA TYR A 171 -0.85 -20.49 22.36
C TYR A 171 -0.40 -21.35 21.17
N SER A 172 0.64 -20.92 20.44
CA SER A 172 1.31 -21.76 19.42
C SER A 172 2.04 -22.92 20.07
N ALA A 173 2.74 -22.67 21.18
CA ALA A 173 3.39 -23.69 21.99
C ALA A 173 2.39 -24.64 22.68
N GLU A 174 1.31 -24.13 23.28
CA GLU A 174 0.22 -24.97 23.80
C GLU A 174 -0.40 -25.88 22.73
N ALA A 175 -0.50 -25.40 21.48
CA ALA A 175 -1.01 -26.16 20.35
C ALA A 175 0.02 -27.13 19.71
N GLY A 176 1.27 -27.15 20.20
CA GLY A 176 2.35 -27.97 19.64
C GLY A 176 2.82 -27.54 18.23
N LYS A 177 2.57 -26.29 17.83
CA LYS A 177 2.80 -25.81 16.45
C LYS A 177 3.98 -24.86 16.34
N LYS A 178 4.72 -24.97 15.24
CA LYS A 178 5.64 -23.92 14.77
C LYS A 178 4.86 -22.92 13.93
N GLN A 179 4.59 -21.75 14.51
CA GLN A 179 3.79 -20.68 13.92
C GLN A 179 4.49 -19.33 14.07
N TYR A 180 4.26 -18.43 13.12
CA TYR A 180 4.98 -17.16 13.00
C TYR A 180 4.03 -16.01 12.65
N LEU A 181 4.30 -14.82 13.20
CA LEU A 181 3.66 -13.58 12.75
C LEU A 181 4.38 -13.06 11.52
N ILE A 182 3.62 -12.73 10.46
CA ILE A 182 4.13 -11.90 9.35
C ILE A 182 3.62 -10.47 9.59
N PRO A 183 4.51 -9.53 9.97
CA PRO A 183 4.13 -8.13 10.13
C PRO A 183 3.94 -7.46 8.76
N TYR A 184 2.91 -6.63 8.62
CA TYR A 184 2.73 -5.73 7.48
C TYR A 184 3.07 -4.28 7.86
N PHE A 185 3.79 -3.59 6.97
CA PHE A 185 4.31 -2.24 7.16
C PHE A 185 4.06 -1.36 5.93
N ILE A 186 3.79 -0.08 6.15
CA ILE A 186 3.47 0.92 5.11
C ILE A 186 4.55 2.01 5.11
N SER A 187 5.42 2.00 4.10
CA SER A 187 6.43 3.05 3.93
C SER A 187 5.84 4.33 3.35
N ALA A 188 6.44 5.48 3.65
CA ALA A 188 6.11 6.78 3.03
C ALA A 188 4.64 7.25 3.21
N HIS A 189 4.04 6.94 4.37
CA HIS A 189 2.75 7.49 4.82
C HIS A 189 2.91 9.00 5.16
N PRO A 190 1.86 9.84 5.00
CA PRO A 190 1.94 11.27 5.31
C PRO A 190 2.24 11.54 6.79
N GLY A 191 3.34 12.26 7.04
CA GLY A 191 3.91 12.48 8.37
C GLY A 191 4.95 11.45 8.81
N THR A 192 5.45 10.63 7.88
CA THR A 192 6.63 9.75 8.10
C THR A 192 7.90 10.43 7.56
N GLU A 193 8.92 10.55 8.40
CA GLU A 193 10.24 11.09 8.05
C GLU A 193 11.27 9.98 7.77
N ASP A 194 12.43 10.34 7.22
CA ASP A 194 13.51 9.41 6.87
C ASP A 194 14.08 8.70 8.13
N GLU A 195 14.09 9.39 9.28
CA GLU A 195 14.46 8.82 10.60
C GLU A 195 13.43 7.80 11.10
N ASP A 196 12.12 8.03 10.89
CA ASP A 196 11.09 7.04 11.26
C ASP A 196 11.31 5.73 10.49
N MET A 197 11.58 5.83 9.18
CA MET A 197 11.84 4.67 8.33
C MET A 197 13.16 3.97 8.69
N LEU A 198 14.16 4.71 9.15
CA LEU A 198 15.43 4.16 9.64
C LEU A 198 15.21 3.36 10.94
N ASN A 199 14.44 3.90 11.89
CA ASN A 199 14.08 3.19 13.12
C ASN A 199 13.31 1.90 12.81
N LEU A 200 12.35 1.95 11.88
CA LEU A 200 11.62 0.78 11.40
C LEU A 200 12.55 -0.27 10.75
N ALA A 201 13.51 0.15 9.93
CA ALA A 201 14.51 -0.75 9.33
C ALA A 201 15.41 -1.42 10.40
N LEU A 202 15.81 -0.67 11.43
CA LEU A 202 16.55 -1.20 12.58
C LEU A 202 15.71 -2.17 13.42
N TRP A 203 14.40 -1.90 13.58
CA TRP A 203 13.48 -2.82 14.26
C TRP A 203 13.30 -4.12 13.48
N LEU A 204 13.15 -4.04 12.15
CA LEU A 204 13.09 -5.22 11.27
C LEU A 204 14.35 -6.08 11.43
N LYS A 205 15.54 -5.47 11.33
CA LYS A 205 16.81 -6.19 11.49
C LYS A 205 16.97 -6.80 12.88
N LYS A 206 16.62 -6.06 13.96
CA LYS A 206 16.65 -6.56 15.34
C LYS A 206 15.73 -7.77 15.58
N ASN A 207 14.60 -7.84 14.87
CA ASN A 207 13.64 -8.94 14.97
C ASN A 207 13.82 -10.02 13.89
N ASN A 208 14.89 -9.95 13.08
CA ASN A 208 15.18 -10.88 11.98
C ASN A 208 14.03 -10.98 10.95
N PHE A 209 13.43 -9.84 10.58
CA PHE A 209 12.42 -9.76 9.52
C PHE A 209 13.01 -9.23 8.22
N GLU A 210 12.93 -10.03 7.16
CA GLU A 210 13.33 -9.66 5.81
C GLU A 210 12.08 -9.59 4.91
N CYS A 211 11.66 -8.37 4.59
CA CYS A 211 10.40 -8.12 3.87
C CYS A 211 10.60 -8.02 2.36
N ASP A 212 10.20 -9.04 1.59
CA ASP A 212 10.15 -8.95 0.12
C ASP A 212 9.03 -8.03 -0.38
N GLN A 213 7.82 -8.24 0.12
CA GLN A 213 6.61 -7.54 -0.34
C GLN A 213 6.34 -6.32 0.53
N VAL A 214 6.91 -5.18 0.13
CA VAL A 214 6.75 -3.88 0.82
C VAL A 214 6.02 -2.87 -0.06
N GLN A 215 5.02 -2.20 0.53
CA GLN A 215 4.17 -1.23 -0.16
C GLN A 215 4.38 0.19 0.39
N ASN A 216 4.74 1.11 -0.51
CA ASN A 216 4.62 2.54 -0.25
C ASN A 216 3.13 2.92 -0.16
N PHE A 217 2.78 3.78 0.81
CA PHE A 217 1.45 4.36 0.95
C PHE A 217 0.91 4.86 -0.39
N TYR A 218 -0.25 4.33 -0.78
CA TYR A 218 -0.98 4.69 -1.98
C TYR A 218 -2.12 5.65 -1.61
N PRO A 219 -2.24 6.83 -2.24
CA PRO A 219 -3.25 7.83 -1.90
C PRO A 219 -4.65 7.46 -2.45
N SER A 220 -5.23 6.39 -1.91
CA SER A 220 -6.59 5.91 -2.22
C SER A 220 -7.66 6.97 -1.97
N PRO A 221 -8.64 7.17 -2.87
CA PRO A 221 -9.82 7.98 -2.58
C PRO A 221 -10.54 7.52 -1.30
N MET A 222 -11.23 8.46 -0.63
CA MET A 222 -11.98 8.22 0.62
C MET A 222 -11.11 7.74 1.81
N CYS A 223 -9.83 8.15 1.86
CA CYS A 223 -8.96 7.95 3.03
C CYS A 223 -8.51 9.29 3.64
N ASN A 224 -8.51 9.41 4.96
CA ASN A 224 -8.02 10.60 5.68
C ASN A 224 -6.51 10.86 5.44
N ALA A 225 -5.71 9.81 5.28
CA ALA A 225 -4.31 9.91 4.86
C ALA A 225 -4.17 10.46 3.43
N THR A 226 -5.13 10.22 2.53
CA THR A 226 -5.10 10.81 1.19
C THR A 226 -5.37 12.31 1.25
N SER A 227 -6.28 12.75 2.12
CA SER A 227 -6.43 14.17 2.44
C SER A 227 -5.12 14.76 2.97
N MET A 228 -4.45 14.10 3.93
CA MET A 228 -3.11 14.52 4.41
C MET A 228 -2.07 14.63 3.29
N TYR A 229 -2.03 13.64 2.39
CA TYR A 229 -1.09 13.60 1.27
C TYR A 229 -1.24 14.79 0.32
N TYR A 230 -2.48 15.18 0.01
CA TYR A 230 -2.73 16.32 -0.88
C TYR A 230 -2.70 17.68 -0.17
N SER A 231 -3.18 17.79 1.09
CA SER A 231 -3.25 19.07 1.81
C SER A 231 -1.98 19.45 2.57
N GLU A 232 -1.07 18.50 2.80
CA GLU A 232 0.14 18.64 3.63
C GLU A 232 -0.21 19.19 5.03
N THR A 233 -1.31 18.72 5.60
CA THR A 233 -1.81 19.06 6.93
C THR A 233 -2.50 17.85 7.56
N ASN A 234 -2.70 17.86 8.88
CA ASN A 234 -3.45 16.82 9.58
C ASN A 234 -4.96 17.17 9.67
N PRO A 235 -5.87 16.50 8.92
CA PRO A 235 -7.31 16.75 8.95
C PRO A 235 -8.01 16.16 10.19
N LEU A 236 -7.34 15.29 10.95
CA LEU A 236 -7.86 14.74 12.23
C LEU A 236 -7.87 15.82 13.33
N LYS A 237 -7.16 16.93 13.13
CA LYS A 237 -7.17 18.13 13.97
C LYS A 237 -7.88 19.27 13.24
N ARG A 238 -8.40 20.26 13.99
CA ARG A 238 -8.95 21.49 13.41
C ARG A 238 -7.82 22.35 12.83
N VAL A 239 -7.59 22.24 11.52
CA VAL A 239 -6.71 23.13 10.74
C VAL A 239 -7.14 24.60 10.91
N LYS A 240 -6.18 25.50 11.10
CA LYS A 240 -6.40 26.95 11.33
C LYS A 240 -5.53 27.76 10.37
N TYR A 241 -6.13 28.67 9.59
CA TYR A 241 -5.39 29.50 8.63
C TYR A 241 -4.18 30.23 9.23
N LYS A 242 -4.32 30.84 10.43
CA LYS A 242 -3.23 31.55 11.12
C LYS A 242 -2.25 30.65 11.91
N LYS A 243 -2.48 29.33 11.94
CA LYS A 243 -1.65 28.31 12.62
C LYS A 243 -1.82 26.98 11.88
N ARG A 244 -1.31 26.91 10.64
CA ARG A 244 -1.22 25.66 9.88
C ARG A 244 -0.10 24.83 10.51
N GLU A 245 -0.43 23.59 10.89
CA GLU A 245 0.57 22.56 11.17
C GLU A 245 0.85 21.89 9.83
N ASP A 246 2.00 22.24 9.23
CA ASP A 246 2.48 21.64 7.99
C ASP A 246 2.95 20.20 8.26
N LEU A 247 2.56 19.27 7.39
CA LEU A 247 2.86 17.84 7.53
C LEU A 247 3.87 17.41 6.46
N PRO A 248 5.00 16.77 6.81
CA PRO A 248 5.93 16.25 5.82
C PRO A 248 5.25 15.13 5.02
N VAL A 249 5.37 15.15 3.69
CA VAL A 249 4.79 14.12 2.82
C VAL A 249 5.82 13.68 1.79
N ALA A 250 6.21 12.41 1.84
CA ALA A 250 7.09 11.80 0.86
C ALA A 250 6.40 11.67 -0.51
N LYS A 251 6.43 12.76 -1.28
CA LYS A 251 5.92 12.87 -2.67
C LYS A 251 7.00 12.57 -3.71
N GLY A 252 8.25 12.97 -3.46
CA GLY A 252 9.36 12.83 -4.40
C GLY A 252 9.80 11.38 -4.60
N GLU A 253 10.09 11.00 -5.85
CA GLU A 253 10.46 9.62 -6.21
C GLU A 253 11.64 9.11 -5.38
N ARG A 254 12.71 9.91 -5.22
CA ARG A 254 13.92 9.54 -4.46
C ARG A 254 13.60 9.15 -3.01
N GLN A 255 12.81 9.96 -2.30
CA GLN A 255 12.45 9.71 -0.90
C GLN A 255 11.51 8.50 -0.80
N ARG A 256 10.50 8.39 -1.67
CA ARG A 256 9.62 7.20 -1.73
C ARG A 256 10.40 5.92 -2.07
N ARG A 257 11.48 6.01 -2.84
CA ARG A 257 12.39 4.89 -3.14
C ARG A 257 13.27 4.55 -1.95
N LEU A 258 13.80 5.55 -1.22
CA LEU A 258 14.55 5.36 0.03
C LEU A 258 13.70 4.72 1.13
N HIS A 259 12.47 5.19 1.34
CA HIS A 259 11.56 4.61 2.34
C HIS A 259 11.26 3.12 2.01
N LYS A 260 11.05 2.79 0.74
CA LYS A 260 10.89 1.38 0.30
C LYS A 260 12.17 0.57 0.48
N ALA A 261 13.33 1.15 0.16
CA ALA A 261 14.65 0.53 0.28
C ALA A 261 14.99 0.20 1.75
N LEU A 262 14.67 1.08 2.69
CA LEU A 262 14.88 0.86 4.13
C LEU A 262 14.11 -0.37 4.67
N LEU A 263 12.89 -0.63 4.18
CA LEU A 263 12.15 -1.87 4.50
C LEU A 263 12.79 -3.13 3.88
N ARG A 264 13.63 -2.98 2.84
CA ARG A 264 14.41 -4.05 2.20
C ARG A 264 15.91 -3.89 2.44
N TYR A 265 16.32 -3.60 3.69
CA TYR A 265 17.73 -3.37 4.04
C TYR A 265 18.67 -4.54 3.68
N HIS A 266 18.14 -5.76 3.59
CA HIS A 266 18.86 -6.99 3.25
C HIS A 266 19.19 -7.10 1.74
N ASP A 267 18.42 -6.43 0.89
CA ASP A 267 18.51 -6.50 -0.58
C ASP A 267 19.67 -5.63 -1.11
N PRO A 268 20.70 -6.22 -1.75
CA PRO A 268 21.92 -5.51 -2.16
C PRO A 268 21.69 -4.33 -3.11
N ASP A 269 20.65 -4.36 -3.94
CA ASP A 269 20.34 -3.27 -4.88
C ASP A 269 19.98 -1.96 -4.15
N ASN A 270 19.54 -2.07 -2.89
CA ASN A 270 19.20 -0.91 -2.05
C ASN A 270 20.40 -0.32 -1.29
N TRP A 271 21.48 -1.08 -1.07
CA TRP A 271 22.60 -0.64 -0.23
C TRP A 271 23.24 0.69 -0.66
N PRO A 272 23.43 1.00 -1.96
CA PRO A 272 24.00 2.30 -2.35
C PRO A 272 23.13 3.48 -1.92
N LEU A 273 21.80 3.35 -2.03
CA LEU A 273 20.84 4.39 -1.64
C LEU A 273 20.74 4.52 -0.12
N ILE A 274 20.77 3.41 0.61
CA ILE A 274 20.76 3.40 2.07
C ILE A 274 22.07 3.99 2.62
N ARG A 275 23.24 3.63 2.07
CA ARG A 275 24.54 4.21 2.47
C ARG A 275 24.57 5.72 2.24
N GLU A 276 24.07 6.21 1.10
CA GLU A 276 23.99 7.65 0.82
C GLU A 276 23.10 8.38 1.86
N ALA A 277 21.92 7.82 2.16
CA ALA A 277 21.02 8.38 3.17
C ALA A 277 21.67 8.39 4.57
N LEU A 278 22.22 7.26 5.03
CA LEU A 278 22.92 7.15 6.31
C LEU A 278 24.09 8.15 6.43
N ILE A 279 24.83 8.40 5.35
CA ILE A 279 25.87 9.44 5.31
C ILE A 279 25.26 10.84 5.49
N SER A 280 24.19 11.17 4.74
CA SER A 280 23.52 12.48 4.85
C SER A 280 22.85 12.75 6.20
N MET A 281 22.42 11.69 6.91
CA MET A 281 21.82 11.75 8.24
C MET A 281 22.88 11.72 9.38
N GLY A 282 24.18 11.64 9.06
CA GLY A 282 25.25 11.49 10.05
C GLY A 282 25.32 10.10 10.73
N LYS A 283 24.55 9.14 10.25
CA LYS A 283 24.36 7.78 10.82
C LYS A 283 25.41 6.78 10.30
N GLN A 284 26.62 7.23 9.99
CA GLN A 284 27.66 6.43 9.34
C GLN A 284 28.06 5.17 10.13
N TYR A 285 27.90 5.18 11.46
CA TYR A 285 28.13 4.03 12.34
C TYR A 285 27.18 2.84 12.08
N LEU A 286 26.09 3.04 11.31
CA LEU A 286 25.20 1.98 10.83
C LEU A 286 25.66 1.34 9.50
N ILE A 287 26.85 1.69 9.00
CA ILE A 287 27.46 1.08 7.81
C ILE A 287 28.63 0.19 8.25
N GLY A 288 28.62 -1.07 7.82
CA GLY A 288 29.66 -2.06 8.12
C GLY A 288 29.11 -3.42 8.49
N ASP A 289 30.00 -4.34 8.86
CA ASP A 289 29.69 -5.78 8.91
C ASP A 289 29.36 -6.29 10.32
N LYS A 290 29.24 -5.37 11.28
CA LYS A 290 28.79 -5.67 12.65
C LYS A 290 27.28 -5.95 12.66
N PRO A 291 26.77 -6.86 13.52
CA PRO A 291 25.32 -7.13 13.62
C PRO A 291 24.44 -5.90 13.88
N SER A 292 25.00 -4.86 14.51
CA SER A 292 24.33 -3.58 14.80
C SER A 292 24.31 -2.58 13.64
N CYS A 293 25.10 -2.79 12.58
CA CYS A 293 25.04 -1.98 11.38
C CYS A 293 23.84 -2.40 10.52
N LEU A 294 23.20 -1.47 9.81
CA LEU A 294 22.03 -1.78 8.97
C LEU A 294 22.45 -2.47 7.66
N VAL A 295 23.42 -1.88 6.95
CA VAL A 295 23.95 -2.34 5.65
C VAL A 295 25.48 -2.49 5.70
N PRO A 296 26.08 -3.40 4.91
CA PRO A 296 27.52 -3.60 4.89
C PRO A 296 28.27 -2.39 4.29
N ALA A 297 29.58 -2.39 4.51
CA ALA A 297 30.49 -1.41 3.91
C ALA A 297 30.41 -1.45 2.37
N GLU A 298 30.94 -0.42 1.71
CA GLU A 298 31.17 -0.51 0.28
C GLU A 298 32.37 -1.42 0.01
N ASP A 299 32.10 -2.66 -0.39
CA ASP A 299 33.13 -3.56 -0.92
C ASP A 299 33.67 -2.98 -2.24
N ILE A 300 34.86 -2.37 -2.14
CA ILE A 300 35.54 -1.70 -3.24
C ILE A 300 36.05 -2.71 -4.28
N ASP A 301 36.29 -3.98 -3.90
CA ASP A 301 36.80 -5.06 -4.77
C ASP A 301 35.68 -5.85 -5.47
N SER A 302 34.46 -5.89 -4.91
CA SER A 302 33.26 -6.42 -5.59
C SER A 302 32.94 -5.71 -6.93
N ARG A 303 33.40 -4.46 -7.09
CA ARG A 303 33.16 -3.64 -8.28
C ARG A 303 33.97 -4.15 -9.46
N THR A 304 33.26 -4.64 -10.48
CA THR A 304 33.88 -4.98 -11.77
C THR A 304 34.70 -3.81 -12.33
N PRO A 305 35.77 -4.05 -13.12
CA PRO A 305 36.59 -2.98 -13.70
C PRO A 305 35.80 -1.96 -14.55
N ALA A 306 34.63 -2.35 -15.09
CA ALA A 306 33.72 -1.45 -15.79
C ALA A 306 32.99 -0.47 -14.85
N GLN A 307 32.65 -0.89 -13.63
CA GLN A 307 32.03 -0.04 -12.60
C GLN A 307 33.07 0.88 -11.95
N ARG A 308 34.27 0.39 -11.60
CA ARG A 308 35.38 1.23 -11.10
C ARG A 308 35.72 2.40 -12.04
N ARG A 309 35.57 2.22 -13.36
CA ARG A 309 35.81 3.27 -14.38
C ARG A 309 34.77 4.39 -14.42
N LYS A 310 33.57 4.23 -13.82
CA LYS A 310 32.53 5.29 -13.84
C LYS A 310 32.70 6.37 -12.78
N SER A 311 33.44 6.13 -11.71
CA SER A 311 33.81 7.14 -10.70
C SER A 311 35.14 7.86 -11.00
N GLY A 312 35.77 7.57 -12.15
CA GLY A 312 37.03 8.17 -12.59
C GLY A 312 36.82 9.46 -13.40
N ARG A 313 37.30 10.58 -12.86
CA ARG A 313 37.38 11.91 -13.49
C ARG A 313 38.02 11.85 -14.89
N HIS A 314 37.39 12.51 -15.89
CA HIS A 314 37.84 12.75 -17.28
C HIS A 314 39.15 12.07 -17.75
N GLY A 315 39.05 11.00 -18.56
CA GLY A 315 40.24 10.31 -19.08
C GLY A 315 39.99 9.27 -20.18
N ALA A 316 39.14 9.59 -21.17
CA ALA A 316 38.72 8.64 -22.20
C ALA A 316 39.78 8.43 -23.32
N ASN A 317 40.95 7.89 -22.98
CA ASN A 317 41.93 7.40 -23.95
C ASN A 317 41.37 6.19 -24.73
N ARG A 318 40.70 6.47 -25.84
CA ARG A 318 40.18 5.47 -26.78
C ARG A 318 41.33 4.78 -27.51
N PHE A 319 41.57 3.51 -27.19
CA PHE A 319 42.24 2.59 -28.11
C PHE A 319 41.18 1.78 -28.87
N ALA A 320 41.31 1.73 -30.19
CA ALA A 320 40.44 0.97 -31.08
C ALA A 320 41.21 -0.20 -31.68
N THR A 321 40.66 -1.41 -31.59
CA THR A 321 41.17 -2.58 -32.32
C THR A 321 40.74 -2.52 -33.78
N LYS A 322 41.64 -2.94 -34.66
CA LYS A 322 41.39 -3.14 -36.10
C LYS A 322 40.49 -4.38 -36.26
N HIS A 323 39.63 -4.55 -37.27
CA HIS A 323 39.49 -3.84 -38.55
C HIS A 323 38.02 -3.74 -38.99
N THR A 324 37.66 -2.63 -39.65
CA THR A 324 36.70 -2.64 -40.77
C THR A 324 37.30 -1.79 -41.89
N LYS A 325 37.33 -2.29 -43.13
CA LYS A 325 37.95 -1.58 -44.26
C LYS A 325 37.04 -0.45 -44.76
N GLY A 326 37.60 0.73 -45.07
CA GLY A 326 36.96 1.70 -45.96
C GLY A 326 36.30 2.94 -45.33
N GLN A 327 37.00 3.67 -44.43
CA GLN A 327 36.75 5.11 -44.27
C GLN A 327 38.05 5.91 -44.51
N PRO A 328 37.97 7.11 -45.12
CA PRO A 328 39.13 7.94 -45.42
C PRO A 328 39.70 8.60 -44.15
N ASP A 329 41.02 8.73 -44.09
CA ASP A 329 41.70 9.47 -43.01
C ASP A 329 41.51 10.99 -43.21
N ILE A 330 41.43 11.71 -42.09
CA ILE A 330 41.20 13.16 -42.00
C ILE A 330 42.47 13.89 -41.52
N ARG A 331 43.58 13.17 -41.28
CA ARG A 331 44.76 13.69 -40.56
C ARG A 331 46.00 14.08 -41.37
N THR A 332 45.87 14.26 -42.69
CA THR A 332 46.90 14.93 -43.51
C THR A 332 46.29 16.05 -44.33
N ASP A 333 46.76 17.27 -44.08
CA ASP A 333 46.18 18.52 -44.57
C ASP A 333 46.87 18.99 -45.88
N GLY A 334 46.18 19.85 -46.63
CA GLY A 334 46.76 20.70 -47.66
C GLY A 334 47.09 20.05 -49.02
N GLN A 335 46.19 20.19 -49.99
CA GLN A 335 46.40 21.12 -51.12
C GLN A 335 45.17 21.25 -52.05
N ARG A 336 45.03 22.42 -52.67
CA ARG A 336 43.99 22.73 -53.67
C ARG A 336 44.35 22.12 -55.04
N ARG A 337 43.38 21.51 -55.76
CA ARG A 337 43.11 21.82 -57.19
C ARG A 337 41.80 21.23 -57.75
N LYS A 338 41.43 21.74 -58.93
CA LYS A 338 40.08 21.80 -59.54
C LYS A 338 39.59 20.48 -60.19
N LYS A 339 38.25 20.40 -60.38
CA LYS A 339 37.51 19.68 -61.48
C LYS A 339 38.11 19.97 -62.87
N PRO A 340 37.84 19.19 -63.96
CA PRO A 340 36.61 18.43 -64.33
C PRO A 340 36.89 16.96 -64.77
N GLY A 341 35.99 16.13 -65.34
CA GLY A 341 34.55 16.24 -65.71
C GLY A 341 34.05 15.01 -66.51
N GLN A 342 32.95 15.19 -67.28
CA GLN A 342 32.33 14.24 -68.24
C GLN A 342 31.51 13.04 -67.69
N ARG A 343 30.82 12.33 -68.62
CA ARG A 343 29.58 11.53 -68.47
C ARG A 343 29.41 10.58 -69.70
N PRO A 344 28.33 9.78 -69.90
CA PRO A 344 28.21 8.35 -69.56
C PRO A 344 28.00 7.38 -70.76
N ALA A 345 28.13 6.06 -70.50
CA ALA A 345 27.57 4.93 -71.29
C ALA A 345 27.58 3.65 -70.40
N GLY A 346 26.86 2.54 -70.66
CA GLY A 346 25.84 2.18 -71.67
C GLY A 346 25.55 0.65 -71.65
N GLY A 347 24.36 0.20 -72.12
CA GLY A 347 23.91 -1.22 -72.16
C GLY A 347 23.10 -1.66 -70.92
N GLN A 348 22.00 -2.44 -70.94
CA GLN A 348 21.50 -3.57 -71.79
C GLN A 348 22.23 -4.92 -71.55
N ASN A 349 21.60 -6.10 -71.49
CA ASN A 349 20.17 -6.49 -71.69
C ASN A 349 19.79 -7.84 -71.02
N GLN A 350 18.48 -8.12 -70.84
CA GLN A 350 17.79 -9.44 -70.76
C GLN A 350 18.25 -10.51 -69.71
N GLY A 351 17.46 -11.54 -69.34
CA GLY A 351 16.09 -11.93 -69.71
C GLY A 351 15.57 -13.18 -68.93
N HIS A 352 14.31 -13.59 -69.20
CA HIS A 352 13.49 -14.65 -68.50
C HIS A 352 13.04 -14.30 -67.06
N GLY A 353 11.85 -14.66 -66.56
CA GLY A 353 10.69 -15.41 -67.12
C GLY A 353 10.42 -16.72 -66.35
N THR A 354 9.18 -17.12 -65.96
CA THR A 354 7.83 -16.53 -66.18
C THR A 354 6.77 -17.18 -65.27
N GLN A 355 5.73 -16.41 -64.84
CA GLN A 355 4.40 -16.87 -64.34
C GLN A 355 4.41 -17.75 -63.05
N GLY A 356 3.32 -18.02 -62.30
CA GLY A 356 1.88 -17.67 -62.27
C GLY A 356 1.22 -18.56 -61.17
N ASN A 357 -0.01 -18.40 -60.63
CA ASN A 357 -1.17 -17.51 -60.84
C ASN A 357 -2.15 -17.66 -59.64
N SER A 358 -3.10 -16.72 -59.43
CA SER A 358 -4.37 -16.83 -58.64
C SER A 358 -4.33 -17.21 -57.14
N GLN A 359 -5.31 -16.96 -56.24
CA GLN A 359 -6.47 -16.05 -56.02
C GLN A 359 -6.77 -16.16 -54.48
N GLY A 360 -7.62 -15.41 -53.75
CA GLY A 360 -8.64 -14.34 -53.90
C GLY A 360 -9.27 -14.13 -52.48
N SER A 361 -10.35 -13.39 -52.19
CA SER A 361 -11.07 -12.26 -52.82
C SER A 361 -12.24 -11.80 -51.90
N GLY A 362 -12.38 -10.49 -51.59
CA GLY A 362 -13.45 -9.91 -50.73
C GLY A 362 -12.88 -8.82 -49.79
N LYS A 363 -13.19 -7.50 -49.83
CA LYS A 363 -14.38 -6.70 -50.24
C LYS A 363 -15.58 -6.92 -49.31
N ARG A 364 -16.20 -5.92 -48.68
CA ARG A 364 -16.49 -4.49 -49.03
C ARG A 364 -16.21 -3.50 -47.84
N ASP A 365 -15.89 -2.21 -48.01
CA ASP A 365 -16.69 -1.03 -48.45
C ASP A 365 -17.82 -0.68 -47.42
N ASN A 366 -18.07 0.53 -46.87
CA ASN A 366 -17.65 1.95 -47.04
C ASN A 366 -17.60 2.65 -45.63
N GLY A 367 -17.19 3.92 -45.41
CA GLY A 367 -16.68 5.01 -46.26
C GLY A 367 -16.53 6.36 -45.49
N LYS A 368 -16.07 7.40 -46.22
CA LYS A 368 -15.95 8.87 -45.95
C LYS A 368 -16.92 9.52 -44.91
N GLN A 369 -16.65 10.67 -44.24
CA GLN A 369 -15.54 11.65 -44.17
C GLN A 369 -15.82 12.67 -43.02
N GLY A 370 -14.86 13.52 -42.63
CA GLY A 370 -15.17 14.84 -42.02
C GLY A 370 -14.14 15.44 -41.05
N ASN A 371 -13.75 16.71 -41.24
CA ASN A 371 -12.88 17.49 -40.34
C ASN A 371 -13.71 18.40 -39.39
N GLY A 372 -13.19 18.73 -38.20
CA GLY A 372 -13.75 19.81 -37.36
C GLY A 372 -13.08 20.04 -36.00
N LYS A 373 -12.43 21.20 -35.81
CA LYS A 373 -11.86 21.75 -34.55
C LYS A 373 -11.53 23.26 -34.78
N PRO A 374 -11.43 24.12 -33.74
CA PRO A 374 -12.23 24.24 -32.51
C PRO A 374 -12.62 25.74 -32.23
N ASN A 375 -12.85 26.13 -30.97
CA ASN A 375 -13.14 27.50 -30.45
C ASN A 375 -14.55 28.07 -30.77
N SER A 376 -15.11 29.07 -30.06
CA SER A 376 -14.62 29.95 -28.95
C SER A 376 -15.71 30.28 -27.89
N LYS A 377 -15.31 30.84 -26.74
CA LYS A 377 -16.14 31.61 -25.78
C LYS A 377 -16.19 33.13 -26.18
N PRO A 378 -16.79 34.08 -25.42
CA PRO A 378 -17.84 34.04 -24.37
C PRO A 378 -19.03 35.00 -24.69
N ASN A 379 -20.01 35.16 -23.78
CA ASN A 379 -20.72 36.44 -23.60
C ASN A 379 -21.30 36.58 -22.16
N GLY A 380 -21.75 37.77 -21.74
CA GLY A 380 -22.43 37.98 -20.46
C GLY A 380 -22.82 39.44 -20.13
N GLN A 381 -23.80 39.63 -19.23
CA GLN A 381 -24.34 40.90 -18.71
C GLN A 381 -24.90 40.63 -17.29
N GLN A 382 -24.48 41.34 -16.23
CA GLN A 382 -24.94 42.64 -15.67
C GLN A 382 -25.84 42.52 -14.42
N ARG A 383 -25.19 42.66 -13.24
CA ARG A 383 -25.47 43.51 -12.05
C ARG A 383 -26.79 44.34 -11.98
N PRO A 384 -27.18 44.90 -10.79
CA PRO A 384 -26.92 44.49 -9.38
C PRO A 384 -28.11 44.72 -8.40
N GLY A 385 -27.94 44.49 -7.09
CA GLY A 385 -28.62 45.29 -6.04
C GLY A 385 -29.06 44.55 -4.75
N GLY A 386 -28.97 45.22 -3.60
CA GLY A 386 -29.57 44.79 -2.32
C GLY A 386 -28.58 44.43 -1.19
N LYS A 387 -28.66 45.13 -0.06
CA LYS A 387 -27.97 44.81 1.22
C LYS A 387 -28.96 44.97 2.42
N PRO A 388 -28.64 44.45 3.63
CA PRO A 388 -29.67 43.96 4.56
C PRO A 388 -29.86 44.76 5.85
N ALA A 389 -30.99 44.54 6.54
CA ALA A 389 -31.11 44.51 8.01
C ALA A 389 -32.47 43.88 8.43
N GLY A 390 -32.55 43.33 9.65
CA GLY A 390 -33.84 42.92 10.25
C GLY A 390 -33.76 41.74 11.24
N LYS A 391 -33.72 42.02 12.55
CA LYS A 391 -34.16 41.09 13.61
C LYS A 391 -35.63 41.39 13.94
N PRO A 392 -36.36 40.44 14.56
CA PRO A 392 -36.58 40.61 16.01
C PRO A 392 -36.43 39.31 16.82
N ASN A 393 -36.37 39.45 18.14
CA ASN A 393 -36.48 38.33 19.09
C ASN A 393 -37.96 37.91 19.25
N GLY A 394 -38.22 36.62 19.47
CA GLY A 394 -39.51 36.10 19.92
C GLY A 394 -39.33 35.04 21.01
N LYS A 395 -39.92 35.26 22.20
CA LYS A 395 -39.97 34.25 23.27
C LYS A 395 -41.13 33.29 23.01
N GLY A 396 -40.91 31.99 23.15
CA GLY A 396 -41.99 31.00 23.04
C GLY A 396 -41.58 29.61 23.51
N ALA A 397 -42.03 29.21 24.70
CA ALA A 397 -41.89 27.86 25.22
C ALA A 397 -43.28 27.26 25.46
N PRO A 398 -43.52 25.99 25.07
CA PRO A 398 -44.64 25.22 25.60
C PRO A 398 -44.18 23.96 26.35
N LYS A 399 -44.77 23.70 27.52
CA LYS A 399 -44.68 22.41 28.22
C LYS A 399 -45.59 21.38 27.52
N ARG A 400 -45.09 20.16 27.28
CA ARG A 400 -45.89 18.92 27.27
C ARG A 400 -45.14 17.89 28.12
N ARG A 401 -45.64 17.54 29.31
CA ARG A 401 -46.74 16.61 29.63
C ARG A 401 -46.47 15.18 29.16
N ALA A 402 -46.34 14.28 30.13
CA ALA A 402 -46.24 12.83 29.92
C ALA A 402 -47.62 12.18 29.77
N ARG A 403 -47.62 11.05 29.05
CA ARG A 403 -48.56 9.92 28.94
C ARG A 403 -47.87 8.94 27.98
N ALA A 404 -48.01 7.63 28.10
CA ALA A 404 -48.47 6.77 29.19
C ALA A 404 -47.83 5.39 28.96
#